data_AF-A0A9D0CEQ3-F1
#
_entry.id   AF-A0A9D0CEQ3-F1
#
_cell.length_a   1.000
_cell.length_b   1.000
_cell.length_c   1.000
_cell.angle_alpha   90.00
_cell.angle_beta   90.00
_cell.angle_gamma   90.00
#
_symmetry.space_group_name_H-M   'P 1'
#
loop_
_entity.id
_entity.type
_entity.pdbx_description
1 polymer ?
#
loop_
_entity_poly.entity_id
_entity_poly.type
_entity_poly.pdbx_seq_one_letter_code
_entity_poly.pdbx_strand_id
1 'polypeptide(L)'
;YLTNTSFLLAFLAFFGIQLQGTLYNYYYVILRNRFEGDTTSRIFENTTPKALPGENQKIVNSLFFLYQLLYGVFDKIIYALDKEAPKAKRFPKWFMTLISTFGLGFQLLIISLLLVLRLKEWIIPFFIGYTLLVFVFIFIRKVFV
;
A
#
# COMPACT_ATOMS: atom_id res chain seq x y z
N TYR A 1 29.08 -11.22 3.31
CA TYR A 1 27.90 -10.81 2.51
C TYR A 1 26.98 -12.02 2.36
N LEU A 2 25.73 -11.95 2.85
CA LEU A 2 24.77 -13.08 2.83
C LEU A 2 24.04 -13.25 1.48
N THR A 3 24.10 -12.23 0.63
CA THR A 3 23.55 -12.17 -0.74
C THR A 3 24.34 -11.12 -1.54
N ASN A 4 24.63 -11.40 -2.81
CA ASN A 4 25.39 -10.51 -3.71
C ASN A 4 24.47 -9.52 -4.46
N THR A 5 23.36 -9.15 -3.83
CA THR A 5 22.30 -8.37 -4.48
C THR A 5 22.68 -6.90 -4.55
N SER A 6 22.57 -6.31 -5.74
CA SER A 6 22.81 -4.88 -5.94
C SER A 6 21.92 -4.03 -5.05
N PHE A 7 22.49 -3.02 -4.40
CA PHE A 7 21.75 -2.03 -3.62
C PHE A 7 20.59 -1.39 -4.43
N LEU A 8 20.76 -1.24 -5.74
CA LEU A 8 19.72 -0.71 -6.63
C LEU A 8 18.50 -1.64 -6.67
N LEU A 9 18.70 -2.95 -6.76
CA LEU A 9 17.61 -3.92 -6.78
C LEU A 9 16.88 -3.98 -5.44
N ALA A 10 17.61 -3.85 -4.33
CA ALA A 10 17.01 -3.76 -3.00
C ALA A 10 16.14 -2.49 -2.88
N PHE A 11 16.63 -1.35 -3.37
CA PHE A 11 15.86 -0.10 -3.40
C PHE A 11 14.60 -0.22 -4.28
N LEU A 12 14.70 -0.82 -5.47
CA LEU A 12 13.56 -1.07 -6.35
C LEU A 12 12.52 -1.99 -5.71
N ALA A 13 12.95 -3.07 -5.06
CA ALA A 13 12.05 -3.97 -4.34
C ALA A 13 11.36 -3.26 -3.17
N PHE A 14 12.10 -2.45 -2.40
CA PHE A 14 11.53 -1.63 -1.33
C PHE A 14 10.47 -0.66 -1.87
N PHE A 15 10.81 0.08 -2.93
CA PHE A 15 9.88 1.00 -3.59
C PHE A 15 8.62 0.27 -4.09
N GLY A 16 8.80 -0.90 -4.68
CA GLY A 16 7.72 -1.76 -5.15
C GLY A 16 6.79 -2.25 -4.04
N ILE A 17 7.35 -2.75 -2.94
CA ILE A 17 6.58 -3.18 -1.76
C ILE A 17 5.77 -2.03 -1.18
N GLN A 18 6.35 -0.83 -1.08
CA GLN A 18 5.64 0.35 -0.60
C GLN A 18 4.50 0.74 -1.53
N LEU A 19 4.74 0.74 -2.84
CA LEU A 19 3.70 1.05 -3.83
C LEU A 19 2.54 0.05 -3.79
N GLN A 20 2.84 -1.26 -3.66
CA GLN A 20 1.84 -2.32 -3.50
C GLN A 20 1.00 -2.09 -2.23
N GLY A 21 1.65 -1.86 -1.09
CA GLY A 21 1.00 -1.62 0.19
C GLY A 21 0.11 -0.36 0.16
N THR A 22 0.58 0.71 -0.49
CA THR A 22 -0.23 1.93 -0.67
C THR A 22 -1.46 1.67 -1.54
N LEU A 23 -1.36 0.88 -2.62
CA LEU A 23 -2.54 0.52 -3.41
C LEU A 23 -3.57 -0.27 -2.58
N TYR A 24 -3.10 -1.25 -1.82
CA TYR A 24 -3.94 -2.00 -0.88
C TYR A 24 -4.65 -1.05 0.09
N ASN A 25 -3.90 -0.19 0.76
CA ASN A 25 -4.45 0.77 1.71
C ASN A 25 -5.47 1.70 1.04
N TYR A 26 -5.17 2.20 -0.15
CA TYR A 26 -6.04 3.12 -0.88
C TYR A 26 -7.44 2.53 -1.12
N TYR A 27 -7.52 1.31 -1.67
CA TYR A 27 -8.82 0.67 -1.91
C TYR A 27 -9.55 0.27 -0.62
N TYR A 28 -8.83 -0.19 0.40
CA TYR A 28 -9.45 -0.55 1.68
C TYR A 28 -9.91 0.65 2.49
N VAL A 29 -9.24 1.80 2.41
CA VAL A 29 -9.71 3.06 3.02
C VAL A 29 -10.99 3.54 2.33
N ILE A 30 -11.06 3.48 1.00
CA ILE A 30 -12.29 3.81 0.26
C ILE A 30 -13.43 2.86 0.65
N LEU A 31 -13.16 1.56 0.77
CA LEU A 31 -14.17 0.58 1.19
C LEU A 31 -14.69 0.89 2.60
N ARG A 32 -13.80 1.11 3.59
CA ARG A 32 -14.18 1.39 4.98
C ARG A 32 -15.02 2.66 5.12
N ASN A 33 -14.64 3.73 4.42
CA ASN A 33 -15.39 4.99 4.43
C ASN A 33 -16.82 4.85 3.86
N ARG A 34 -17.08 3.85 3.00
CA ARG A 34 -18.42 3.61 2.44
C ARG A 34 -19.33 2.76 3.33
N PHE A 35 -18.75 1.88 4.14
CA PHE A 35 -19.52 0.93 4.98
C PHE A 35 -19.58 1.37 6.45
N GLU A 36 -19.46 2.68 6.72
CA GLU A 36 -19.47 3.26 8.08
C GLU A 36 -18.48 2.55 9.02
N GLY A 37 -17.35 2.08 8.46
CA GLY A 37 -16.24 1.56 9.26
C GLY A 37 -15.47 2.68 9.95
N ASP A 38 -14.37 2.32 10.59
CA ASP A 38 -13.50 3.30 11.24
C ASP A 38 -12.97 4.35 10.24
N THR A 39 -13.22 5.63 10.53
CA THR A 39 -12.81 6.79 9.73
C THR A 39 -11.51 7.43 10.22
N THR A 40 -10.77 6.80 11.14
CA THR A 40 -9.44 7.27 11.57
C THR A 40 -8.47 7.44 10.39
N SER A 41 -8.57 6.58 9.36
CA SER A 41 -7.82 6.69 8.10
C SER A 41 -8.64 7.44 7.05
N ARG A 42 -8.10 8.51 6.47
CA ARG A 42 -8.77 9.30 5.43
C ARG A 42 -8.28 8.92 4.05
N ILE A 43 -9.18 8.98 3.06
CA ILE A 43 -8.83 8.78 1.64
C ILE A 43 -7.83 9.84 1.17
N PHE A 44 -7.89 11.03 1.78
CA PHE A 44 -7.00 12.15 1.52
C PHE A 44 -6.35 12.62 2.82
N GLU A 45 -5.07 12.28 3.02
CA GLU A 45 -4.25 12.74 4.14
C GLU A 45 -3.53 14.07 3.79
N ASN A 46 -4.29 15.06 3.34
CA ASN A 46 -3.73 16.34 2.86
C ASN A 46 -3.61 17.40 3.96
N THR A 47 -4.29 17.21 5.08
CA THR A 47 -4.31 18.14 6.21
C THR A 47 -3.95 17.42 7.49
N THR A 48 -3.18 18.07 8.35
CA THR A 48 -2.81 17.50 9.65
C THR A 48 -4.07 17.19 10.46
N PRO A 49 -4.22 15.97 11.00
CA PRO A 49 -5.39 15.62 11.81
C PRO A 49 -5.38 16.41 13.12
N LYS A 50 -6.59 16.65 13.65
CA LYS A 50 -6.77 17.17 15.00
C LYS A 50 -6.58 16.01 15.97
N ALA A 51 -5.73 16.21 16.97
CA ALA A 51 -5.47 15.23 18.03
C ALA A 51 -6.77 14.84 18.74
N LEU A 52 -6.93 13.55 19.03
CA LEU A 52 -8.07 13.04 19.80
C LEU A 52 -7.98 13.50 21.26
N PRO A 53 -9.10 13.46 22.01
CA PRO A 53 -9.07 13.76 23.45
C PRO A 53 -8.02 12.89 24.18
N GLY A 54 -7.04 13.53 24.81
CA GLY A 54 -5.92 12.85 25.50
C GLY A 54 -4.62 12.79 24.70
N GLU A 55 -4.62 13.16 23.41
CA GLU A 55 -3.40 13.20 22.58
C GLU A 55 -2.78 14.60 22.54
N ASN A 56 -1.44 14.65 22.37
CA ASN A 56 -0.73 15.91 22.22
C ASN A 56 -0.60 16.30 20.74
N GLN A 57 -1.15 17.45 20.37
CA GLN A 57 -1.11 17.96 18.99
C GLN A 57 0.31 18.11 18.43
N LYS A 58 1.33 18.45 19.25
CA LYS A 58 2.72 18.52 18.78
C LYS A 58 3.23 17.16 18.32
N ILE A 59 2.91 16.10 19.06
CA ILE A 59 3.29 14.73 18.71
C ILE A 59 2.56 14.30 17.44
N VAL A 60 1.25 14.56 17.36
CA VAL A 60 0.44 14.27 16.16
C VAL A 60 1.02 14.97 14.93
N ASN A 61 1.41 16.24 15.04
CA ASN A 61 2.04 16.98 13.94
C ASN A 61 3.36 16.34 13.49
N SER A 62 4.22 15.94 14.44
CA SER A 62 5.49 15.28 14.13
C SER A 62 5.30 13.92 13.47
N LEU A 63 4.37 13.11 13.97
CA LEU A 63 4.02 11.81 13.39
C LEU A 63 3.44 11.97 11.99
N PHE A 64 2.56 12.94 11.79
CA PHE A 64 1.98 13.24 10.48
C PHE A 64 3.04 13.74 9.49
N PHE A 65 3.99 14.56 9.94
CA PHE A 65 5.11 14.99 9.10
C PHE A 65 5.97 13.79 8.66
N LEU A 66 6.29 12.88 9.59
CA LEU A 66 7.04 11.66 9.27
C LEU A 66 6.25 10.77 8.30
N TYR A 67 4.94 10.64 8.49
CA TYR A 67 4.07 9.96 7.55
C TYR A 67 4.14 10.57 6.16
N GLN A 68 3.98 11.89 6.02
CA GLN A 68 4.04 12.57 4.73
C GLN A 68 5.41 12.40 4.05
N LEU A 69 6.50 12.44 4.82
CA LEU A 69 7.85 12.23 4.31
C LEU A 69 8.03 10.82 3.73
N LEU A 70 7.54 9.80 4.44
CA LEU A 70 7.76 8.40 4.09
C LEU A 70 6.78 7.89 3.02
N TYR A 71 5.50 8.25 3.13
CA TYR A 71 4.40 7.68 2.33
C TYR A 71 3.81 8.66 1.32
N GLY A 72 3.99 9.96 1.51
CA GLY A 72 3.32 10.98 0.70
C GLY A 72 3.64 10.90 -0.81
N VAL A 73 4.82 10.41 -1.19
CA VAL A 73 5.16 10.17 -2.60
C VAL A 73 4.34 9.01 -3.16
N PHE A 74 4.27 7.88 -2.45
CA PHE A 74 3.52 6.70 -2.88
C PHE A 74 2.02 6.99 -2.96
N ASP A 75 1.47 7.70 -1.97
CA ASP A 75 0.07 8.11 -1.95
C ASP A 75 -0.28 8.97 -3.17
N LYS A 76 0.59 9.93 -3.50
CA LYS A 76 0.43 10.78 -4.69
C LYS A 76 0.50 9.97 -5.98
N ILE A 77 1.40 9.00 -6.09
CA ILE A 77 1.52 8.13 -7.27
C ILE A 77 0.24 7.32 -7.45
N ILE A 78 -0.21 6.60 -6.42
CA ILE A 78 -1.42 5.77 -6.49
C ILE A 78 -2.65 6.63 -6.80
N TYR A 79 -2.79 7.77 -6.12
CA TYR A 79 -3.87 8.70 -6.42
C TYR A 79 -3.81 9.20 -7.86
N ALA A 80 -2.63 9.57 -8.37
CA ALA A 80 -2.49 10.03 -9.75
C ALA A 80 -2.85 8.95 -10.77
N LEU A 81 -2.49 7.69 -10.51
CA LEU A 81 -2.84 6.54 -11.36
C LEU A 81 -4.34 6.23 -11.32
N ASP A 82 -4.98 6.47 -10.18
CA ASP A 82 -6.36 6.08 -9.90
C ASP A 82 -7.18 7.15 -9.16
N LYS A 83 -7.37 8.31 -9.80
CA LYS A 83 -8.15 9.42 -9.22
C LYS A 83 -9.64 9.13 -9.08
N GLU A 84 -10.16 8.14 -9.81
CA GLU A 84 -11.59 7.87 -9.93
C GLU A 84 -12.09 6.78 -8.98
N ALA A 85 -11.20 6.02 -8.34
CA ALA A 85 -11.59 4.99 -7.38
C ALA A 85 -12.52 5.47 -6.24
N PRO A 86 -12.38 6.70 -5.68
CA PRO A 86 -13.33 7.21 -4.69
C PRO A 86 -14.72 7.50 -5.26
N LYS A 87 -14.89 7.53 -6.58
CA LYS A 87 -16.19 7.69 -7.26
C LYS A 87 -16.84 6.36 -7.63
N ALA A 88 -16.10 5.25 -7.65
CA ALA A 88 -16.61 3.94 -8.01
C ALA A 88 -17.76 3.49 -7.09
N LYS A 89 -18.86 2.98 -7.64
CA LYS A 89 -20.06 2.65 -6.85
C LYS A 89 -19.83 1.52 -5.85
N ARG A 90 -19.11 0.46 -6.25
CA ARG A 90 -18.85 -0.71 -5.40
C ARG A 90 -17.66 -1.51 -5.89
N PHE A 91 -16.72 -1.83 -5.00
CA PHE A 91 -15.69 -2.82 -5.29
C PHE A 91 -16.27 -4.24 -5.15
N PRO A 92 -16.13 -5.11 -6.17
CA PRO A 92 -16.49 -6.52 -6.05
C PRO A 92 -15.67 -7.23 -4.97
N LYS A 93 -16.25 -8.20 -4.25
CA LYS A 93 -15.54 -8.97 -3.20
C LYS A 93 -14.31 -9.67 -3.74
N TRP A 94 -14.39 -10.27 -4.93
CA TRP A 94 -13.27 -10.95 -5.57
C TRP A 94 -12.10 -10.01 -5.85
N PHE A 95 -12.38 -8.75 -6.23
CA PHE A 95 -11.34 -7.74 -6.45
C PHE A 95 -10.64 -7.40 -5.14
N MET A 96 -11.39 -7.19 -4.05
CA MET A 96 -10.81 -6.92 -2.73
C MET A 96 -9.97 -8.11 -2.23
N THR A 97 -10.41 -9.35 -2.48
CA THR A 97 -9.62 -10.55 -2.16
C THR A 97 -8.30 -10.57 -2.92
N LEU A 98 -8.29 -10.26 -4.22
CA LEU A 98 -7.05 -10.17 -4.98
C LEU A 98 -6.14 -9.04 -4.49
N ILE A 99 -6.68 -7.86 -4.19
CA ILE A 99 -5.90 -6.75 -3.65
C ILE A 99 -5.27 -7.09 -2.29
N SER A 100 -5.90 -7.95 -1.49
CA SER A 100 -5.39 -8.34 -0.17
C SER A 100 -4.01 -9.02 -0.21
N THR A 101 -3.59 -9.54 -1.37
CA THR A 101 -2.25 -10.11 -1.55
C THR A 101 -1.15 -9.04 -1.54
N PHE A 102 -1.49 -7.76 -1.70
CA PHE A 102 -0.59 -6.62 -1.47
C PHE A 102 -0.56 -6.12 -0.02
N GLY A 103 -1.41 -6.68 0.85
CA GLY A 103 -1.39 -6.36 2.27
C GLY A 103 -0.09 -6.84 2.93
N LEU A 104 0.41 -6.06 3.89
CA LEU A 104 1.67 -6.34 4.60
C LEU A 104 1.71 -7.75 5.19
N GLY A 105 0.60 -8.25 5.73
CA GLY A 105 0.53 -9.62 6.25
C GLY A 105 0.78 -10.70 5.18
N PHE A 106 0.27 -10.52 3.96
CA PHE A 106 0.49 -11.45 2.86
C PHE A 106 1.91 -11.32 2.28
N GLN A 107 2.44 -10.10 2.20
CA GLN A 107 3.82 -9.86 1.80
C GLN A 107 4.79 -10.56 2.77
N LEU A 108 4.56 -10.44 4.08
CA LEU A 108 5.34 -11.16 5.10
C LEU A 108 5.18 -12.67 4.96
N LEU A 109 3.98 -13.18 4.69
CA LEU A 109 3.75 -14.60 4.45
C LEU A 109 4.58 -15.12 3.27
N ILE A 110 4.62 -14.39 2.15
CA ILE A 110 5.44 -14.74 0.99
C ILE A 110 6.93 -14.75 1.37
N ILE A 111 7.40 -13.72 2.09
CA ILE A 111 8.79 -13.65 2.56
C ILE A 111 9.11 -14.86 3.44
N SER A 112 8.26 -15.16 4.42
CA SER A 112 8.43 -16.30 5.31
C SER A 112 8.46 -17.63 4.55
N LEU A 113 7.57 -17.83 3.57
CA LEU A 113 7.54 -19.04 2.75
C LEU A 113 8.83 -19.21 1.94
N LEU A 114 9.29 -18.14 1.28
CA LEU A 114 10.55 -18.14 0.53
C LEU A 114 11.76 -18.42 1.43
N LEU A 115 11.76 -17.91 2.66
CA LEU A 115 12.82 -18.20 3.64
C LEU A 115 12.82 -19.67 4.08
N VAL A 116 11.65 -20.25 4.39
CA VAL A 116 11.51 -21.66 4.80
C VAL A 116 11.93 -22.60 3.67
N LEU A 117 11.60 -22.28 2.42
CA LEU A 117 12.01 -23.03 1.23
C LEU A 117 13.47 -22.79 0.81
N ARG A 118 14.23 -22.01 1.58
CA ARG A 118 15.63 -21.60 1.28
C ARG A 118 15.79 -20.82 -0.03
N LEU A 119 14.72 -20.21 -0.53
CA LEU A 119 14.67 -19.39 -1.75
C LEU A 119 14.89 -17.89 -1.45
N LYS A 120 15.78 -17.56 -0.51
CA LYS A 120 16.03 -16.17 -0.08
C LYS A 120 16.44 -15.23 -1.24
N GLU A 121 17.10 -15.76 -2.26
CA GLU A 121 17.58 -15.00 -3.43
C GLU A 121 16.43 -14.55 -4.35
N TRP A 122 15.28 -15.24 -4.28
CA TRP A 122 14.10 -14.94 -5.08
C TRP A 122 13.22 -13.86 -4.48
N ILE A 123 13.40 -13.49 -3.20
CA ILE A 123 12.57 -12.49 -2.52
C ILE A 123 12.58 -11.16 -3.28
N ILE A 124 13.77 -10.62 -3.56
CA ILE A 124 13.92 -9.32 -4.23
C ILE A 124 13.35 -9.35 -5.66
N PRO A 125 13.77 -10.29 -6.55
CA PRO A 125 13.19 -10.41 -7.89
C PRO A 125 11.67 -10.59 -7.89
N PHE A 126 11.14 -11.38 -6.95
CA PHE A 126 9.71 -11.59 -6.81
C PHE A 126 8.96 -10.28 -6.55
N PHE A 127 9.35 -9.49 -5.55
CA PHE A 127 8.64 -8.24 -5.23
C PHE A 127 8.78 -7.17 -6.31
N ILE A 128 9.90 -7.15 -7.05
CA ILE A 128 10.03 -6.29 -8.23
C ILE A 128 9.01 -6.68 -9.29
N GLY A 129 8.97 -7.96 -9.68
CA GLY A 129 8.00 -8.45 -10.68
C GLY A 129 6.55 -8.29 -10.22
N TYR A 130 6.29 -8.55 -8.95
CA TYR A 130 4.97 -8.43 -8.32
C TYR A 130 4.41 -7.00 -8.36
N THR A 131 5.29 -6.00 -8.38
CA THR A 131 4.90 -4.58 -8.54
C THR A 131 4.19 -4.31 -9.86
N LEU A 132 4.47 -5.08 -10.92
CA LEU A 132 3.78 -4.93 -12.20
C LEU A 132 2.27 -5.18 -12.06
N LEU A 133 1.85 -6.02 -11.11
CA LEU A 133 0.43 -6.28 -10.85
C LEU A 133 -0.31 -5.06 -10.30
N VAL A 134 0.38 -4.05 -9.75
CA VAL A 134 -0.25 -2.77 -9.36
C VAL A 134 -0.96 -2.15 -10.56
N PHE A 135 -0.27 -2.09 -11.71
CA PHE A 135 -0.85 -1.55 -12.94
C PHE A 135 -1.99 -2.41 -13.48
N VAL A 136 -1.85 -3.75 -13.38
CA VAL A 136 -2.90 -4.70 -13.78
C VAL A 136 -4.17 -4.51 -12.96
N PHE A 137 -4.07 -4.40 -11.64
CA PHE A 137 -5.24 -4.21 -10.79
C PHE A 137 -5.90 -2.85 -10.98
N ILE A 138 -5.12 -1.79 -11.16
CA ILE A 138 -5.66 -0.46 -11.50
C ILE A 138 -6.42 -0.54 -12.83
N PHE A 139 -5.87 -1.23 -13.83
CA PHE A 139 -6.53 -1.42 -15.12
C PHE A 139 -7.83 -2.23 -15.00
N ILE A 140 -7.79 -3.37 -14.29
CA ILE A 140 -8.99 -4.18 -14.01
C ILE A 140 -10.08 -3.32 -13.37
N ARG A 141 -9.71 -2.48 -12.40
CA ARG A 141 -10.64 -1.58 -11.76
C ARG A 141 -11.19 -0.55 -12.75
N LYS A 142 -10.37 0.08 -13.61
CA LYS A 142 -10.88 1.03 -14.66
C LYS A 142 -11.88 0.41 -15.62
N VAL A 143 -11.68 -0.86 -15.99
CA VAL A 143 -12.47 -1.51 -17.05
C VAL A 143 -13.72 -2.19 -16.50
N PHE A 144 -13.62 -2.80 -15.32
CA PHE A 144 -14.65 -3.70 -14.80
C PHE A 144 -15.40 -3.17 -13.56
N VAL A 145 -14.97 -2.04 -12.96
CA VAL A 145 -15.50 -1.53 -11.67
C VAL A 145 -15.84 -0.04 -11.70
#